data_AF-A0A661KKH9-F1
#
_entry.id   AF-A0A661KKH9-F1
#
_cell.length_a   1.000
_cell.length_b   1.000
_cell.length_c   1.000
_cell.angle_alpha   90.00
_cell.angle_beta   90.00
_cell.angle_gamma   90.00
#
_symmetry.space_group_name_H-M   'P 1'
#
loop_
_entity.id
_entity.type
_entity.pdbx_description
1 polymer ?
#
loop_
_entity_poly.entity_id
_entity_poly.type
_entity_poly.pdbx_seq_one_letter_code
_entity_poly.pdbx_strand_id
1 'polypeptide(L)' 'TSKVERVYPSEALVILNDRQNKAMADQLTTVSKKRFLNKAGRLTQDDMMKVERAIKIQLDLI' A
#
# COMPACT_ATOMS: atom_id res chain seq x y z
N THR A 1 3.10 8.77 -2.62
CA THR A 1 4.10 8.93 -3.70
C THR A 1 3.44 8.58 -5.03
N SER A 2 3.25 9.56 -5.91
CA SER A 2 2.52 9.39 -7.19
C SER A 2 3.42 8.97 -8.37
N LYS A 3 4.62 8.43 -8.10
CA LYS A 3 5.60 8.07 -9.13
C LYS A 3 5.42 6.61 -9.55
N VAL A 4 4.56 6.36 -10.54
CA VAL A 4 4.06 5.02 -10.90
C VAL A 4 4.95 4.23 -11.88
N GLU A 5 6.07 4.81 -12.34
CA GLU A 5 6.88 4.28 -13.46
C GLU A 5 7.56 2.91 -13.24
N ARG A 6 7.83 2.52 -11.99
CA ARG A 6 8.44 1.21 -11.67
C ARG A 6 7.77 0.64 -10.45
N VAL A 7 7.20 -0.55 -10.56
CA VAL A 7 6.53 -1.26 -9.46
C VAL A 7 7.38 -2.46 -9.12
N TYR A 8 7.89 -2.50 -7.90
CA TYR A 8 8.64 -3.65 -7.38
C TYR A 8 7.70 -4.74 -6.86
N PRO A 9 8.14 -6.01 -6.73
CA PRO A 9 7.30 -7.08 -6.21
C PRO A 9 6.73 -6.82 -4.81
N SER A 10 7.43 -6.05 -3.97
CA SER A 10 6.98 -5.60 -2.65
C SER A 10 6.14 -4.31 -2.70
N GLU A 11 5.77 -3.83 -3.87
CA GLU A 11 4.89 -2.69 -4.07
C GLU A 11 3.57 -3.11 -4.73
N ALA A 12 2.47 -2.49 -4.31
CA ALA A 12 1.15 -2.72 -4.88
C ALA A 12 0.58 -1.43 -5.49
N LEU A 13 0.14 -1.50 -6.75
CA LEU A 13 -0.61 -0.44 -7.39
C LEU A 13 -2.05 -0.42 -6.89
N VAL A 14 -2.46 0.71 -6.33
CA VAL A 14 -3.79 0.92 -5.76
C VAL A 14 -4.40 2.22 -6.25
N ILE A 15 -5.71 2.29 -6.35
CA ILE A 15 -6.44 3.51 -6.66
C ILE A 15 -6.99 4.08 -5.35
N LEU A 16 -6.59 5.30 -5.04
CA LEU A 16 -7.08 6.04 -3.88
C LEU A 16 -7.56 7.41 -4.36
N ASN A 17 -8.84 7.71 -4.12
CA ASN A 17 -9.48 8.97 -4.54
C ASN A 17 -9.28 9.25 -6.04
N ASP A 18 -9.59 8.25 -6.88
CA ASP A 18 -9.45 8.30 -8.35
C ASP A 18 -8.04 8.58 -8.87
N ARG A 19 -7.04 8.46 -8.00
CA ARG A 19 -5.62 8.62 -8.35
C ARG A 19 -4.88 7.31 -8.15
N GLN A 20 -4.06 6.98 -9.13
CA GLN A 20 -3.16 5.86 -9.03
C GLN A 20 -2.05 6.17 -8.02
N ASN A 21 -1.91 5.28 -7.04
CA ASN A 21 -0.95 5.37 -5.96
C ASN A 21 -0.24 4.02 -5.81
N LYS A 22 0.82 4.02 -4.99
CA LYS A 22 1.52 2.79 -4.59
C LYS A 22 1.43 2.60 -3.09
N ALA A 23 1.11 1.38 -2.70
CA ALA A 23 1.38 0.88 -1.36
C ALA A 23 2.75 0.19 -1.38
N MET A 24 3.62 0.61 -0.45
CA MET A 24 5.02 0.23 -0.36
C MET A 24 5.18 -0.69 0.86
N ALA A 25 5.27 -2.01 0.66
CA ALA A 25 5.33 -2.95 1.78
C ALA A 25 6.70 -2.91 2.49
N ASP A 26 7.75 -2.50 1.80
CA ASP A 26 9.07 -2.19 2.35
C ASP A 26 9.04 -1.03 3.37
N GLN A 27 8.05 -0.15 3.30
CA GLN A 27 7.82 0.96 4.25
C GLN A 27 6.79 0.62 5.34
N LEU A 28 6.48 -0.66 5.56
CA LEU A 28 5.56 -1.08 6.61
C LEU A 28 6.10 -0.70 7.99
N THR A 29 5.38 0.16 8.72
CA THR A 29 5.79 0.63 10.05
C THR A 29 4.61 0.70 11.01
N THR A 30 4.88 0.41 12.29
CA THR A 30 3.86 0.50 13.35
C THR A 30 3.83 1.91 13.90
N VAL A 31 2.69 2.60 13.77
CA VAL A 31 2.50 3.97 14.28
C VAL A 31 1.46 4.03 15.38
N SER A 32 1.66 4.91 16.36
CA SER A 32 0.67 5.20 17.41
C SER A 32 -0.58 5.85 16.80
N LYS A 33 -1.77 5.54 17.34
CA LYS A 33 -3.05 6.13 16.90
C LYS A 33 -3.08 7.66 16.97
N LYS A 34 -2.27 8.26 17.85
CA LYS A 34 -2.13 9.73 17.98
C LYS A 34 -1.47 10.40 16.76
N ARG A 35 -0.78 9.64 15.91
CA ARG A 35 -0.13 10.14 14.68
C ARG A 35 -1.06 10.17 13.48
N PHE A 36 -2.27 9.61 13.57
CA PHE A 36 -3.26 9.72 12.51
C PHE A 36 -3.88 11.12 12.53
N LEU A 37 -3.78 11.83 11.40
CA LEU A 37 -4.40 13.14 11.22
C LEU A 37 -5.86 12.98 10.82
N ASN A 38 -6.11 12.42 9.63
CA ASN A 38 -7.44 12.24 9.04
C ASN A 38 -7.50 10.98 8.18
N LYS A 39 -8.71 10.47 7.92
CA LYS A 39 -8.92 9.37 6.97
C LYS A 39 -8.74 9.88 5.54
N ALA A 40 -7.70 9.40 4.84
CA ALA A 40 -7.42 9.82 3.46
C ALA A 40 -8.41 9.26 2.43
N GLY A 41 -9.00 8.08 2.68
CA GLY A 41 -9.93 7.42 1.76
C GLY A 41 -10.16 5.96 2.14
N ARG A 42 -10.62 5.16 1.17
CA ARG A 42 -10.78 3.70 1.31
C ARG A 42 -10.29 3.03 0.01
N LEU A 43 -9.59 1.91 0.15
CA LEU A 43 -9.20 1.07 -0.96
C LEU A 43 -10.30 0.04 -1.27
N THR A 44 -10.39 -0.37 -2.53
CA THR A 44 -11.25 -1.48 -2.95
C THR A 44 -10.72 -2.80 -2.41
N GLN A 45 -11.55 -3.85 -2.42
CA GLN A 45 -11.11 -5.18 -2.01
C GLN A 45 -9.99 -5.70 -2.92
N ASP A 46 -10.09 -5.46 -4.23
CA ASP A 46 -9.07 -5.87 -5.21
C ASP A 46 -7.72 -5.20 -4.94
N ASP A 47 -7.74 -3.91 -4.59
CA ASP A 47 -6.51 -3.21 -4.24
C ASP A 47 -5.93 -3.69 -2.92
N MET A 48 -6.77 -4.02 -1.93
CA MET A 48 -6.31 -4.62 -0.68
C MET A 48 -5.67 -6.01 -0.89
N MET A 49 -6.17 -6.83 -1.82
CA MET A 49 -5.55 -8.12 -2.14
C MET A 49 -4.14 -7.96 -2.74
N LYS A 50 -3.93 -6.93 -3.57
CA LYS A 50 -2.59 -6.61 -4.09
C LYS A 50 -1.65 -6.19 -2.96
N VAL A 51 -2.12 -5.38 -2.01
CA VAL A 51 -1.34 -4.97 -0.83
C VAL A 51 -0.97 -6.18 0.02
N GLU A 52 -1.89 -7.11 0.25
CA GLU A 52 -1.61 -8.33 1.00
C GLU A 52 -0.51 -9.16 0.33
N ARG A 53 -0.58 -9.32 -1.00
CA ARG A 53 0.46 -10.03 -1.76
C ARG A 53 1.83 -9.36 -1.63
N ALA A 54 1.88 -8.03 -1.73
CA ALA A 54 3.12 -7.27 -1.56
C ALA A 54 3.71 -7.45 -0.15
N ILE A 55 2.86 -7.50 0.89
CA ILE A 55 3.30 -7.78 2.27
C ILE A 55 3.83 -9.21 2.41
N LYS A 56 3.16 -10.20 1.82
CA LYS A 56 3.63 -11.60 1.83
C LYS A 56 5.00 -11.74 1.16
N ILE A 57 5.21 -11.06 0.03
CA ILE A 57 6.51 -11.00 -0.64
C ILE A 57 7.57 -10.36 0.26
N GLN A 58 7.26 -9.22 0.90
CA GLN A 58 8.20 -8.50 1.74
C GLN A 58 8.60 -9.27 3.01
N LEU A 59 7.70 -10.08 3.55
CA LEU A 59 7.91 -10.86 4.77
C LEU A 59 8.34 -12.31 4.51
N ASP A 60 8.58 -12.69 3.24
CA ASP A 60 8.95 -14.05 2.83
C ASP A 60 7.94 -15.11 3.30
N LEU A 61 6.65 -14.78 3.20
CA LEU A 61 5.52 -15.65 3.58
C LEU A 61 4.92 -16.37 2.35
N ILE A 62 5.76 -16.65 1.35
CA ILE A 62 5.38 -17.32 0.08
C ILE A 62 5.64 -18.82 0.18
#